data_AF-A0A7S2DAB9-F1
#
_entry.id   AF-A0A7S2DAB9-F1
#
_cell.length_a   1.000
_cell.length_b   1.000
_cell.length_c   1.000
_cell.angle_alpha   90.00
_cell.angle_beta   90.00
_cell.angle_gamma   90.00
#
_symmetry.space_group_name_H-M   'P 1'
#
loop_
_entity.id
_entity.type
_entity.pdbx_description
1 polymer ?
#
loop_
_entity_poly.entity_id
_entity_poly.type
_entity_poly.pdbx_seq_one_letter_code
_entity_poly.pdbx_strand_id
1 'polypeptide(L)'
;RNKNLPDEQRVPFATVVTDLGSAHGSWFVKDADVCFVPSDPVRRVAKSRGMASAKIKQYGLPVRRAFWTMGEEPKQVLAKTPLSKKALAEQKAQAETALVEKKALAETQASALGVMPGKKTVLVIGGGDGVGKLDQIVEETAKTLSADCPGEGQ
;
A
#
# COMPACT_ATOMS: atom_id res chain seq x y z
N ARG A 1 -10.39 17.84 -2.12
CA ARG A 1 -9.69 17.72 -0.81
C ARG A 1 -9.78 19.04 -0.07
N ASN A 2 -10.34 19.04 1.15
CA ASN A 2 -10.46 20.23 1.99
C ASN A 2 -9.08 20.57 2.61
N LYS A 3 -8.51 21.72 2.24
CA LYS A 3 -7.18 22.17 2.72
C LYS A 3 -7.24 22.83 4.10
N ASN A 4 -8.43 22.99 4.67
CA ASN A 4 -8.65 23.70 5.93
C ASN A 4 -8.69 22.76 7.15
N LEU A 5 -8.48 21.47 6.96
CA LEU A 5 -8.44 20.50 8.05
C LEU A 5 -7.05 20.44 8.69
N PRO A 6 -6.96 20.19 10.00
CA PRO A 6 -5.69 19.87 10.66
C PRO A 6 -5.03 18.63 10.01
N ASP A 7 -3.70 18.60 9.93
CA ASP A 7 -2.95 17.49 9.31
C ASP A 7 -3.30 16.12 9.93
N GLU A 8 -3.62 16.09 11.21
CA GLU A 8 -4.01 14.90 11.97
C GLU A 8 -5.35 14.29 11.54
N GLN A 9 -6.21 15.09 10.89
CA GLN A 9 -7.51 14.68 10.37
C GLN A 9 -7.49 14.44 8.85
N ARG A 10 -6.35 14.67 8.20
CA ARG A 10 -6.21 14.52 6.76
C ARG A 10 -5.75 13.10 6.42
N VAL A 11 -6.58 12.36 5.68
CA VAL A 11 -6.21 11.03 5.18
C VAL A 11 -5.11 11.17 4.11
N PRO A 12 -3.94 10.52 4.25
CA PRO A 12 -2.87 10.55 3.27
C PRO A 12 -3.33 9.96 1.95
N PHE A 13 -2.96 10.60 0.84
CA PHE A 13 -3.26 10.15 -0.51
C PHE A 13 -1.97 9.97 -1.28
N ALA A 14 -1.76 8.75 -1.77
CA ALA A 14 -0.61 8.41 -2.58
C ALA A 14 -1.04 7.89 -3.96
N THR A 15 -0.23 8.19 -4.97
CA THR A 15 -0.35 7.61 -6.31
C THR A 15 0.78 6.60 -6.51
N VAL A 16 0.49 5.40 -7.02
CA VAL A 16 1.50 4.41 -7.38
C VAL A 16 1.47 4.22 -8.88
N VAL A 17 2.52 4.67 -9.58
CA VAL A 17 2.60 4.56 -11.04
C VAL A 17 3.02 3.15 -11.43
N THR A 18 2.18 2.47 -12.21
CA THR A 18 2.44 1.10 -12.66
C THR A 18 2.94 1.00 -14.10
N ASP A 19 3.04 2.14 -14.80
CA ASP A 19 3.55 2.20 -16.19
C ASP A 19 5.08 2.11 -16.21
N LEU A 20 5.64 1.37 -17.16
CA LEU A 20 7.09 1.09 -17.21
C LEU A 20 7.95 2.17 -17.90
N GLY A 21 7.34 3.16 -18.56
CA GLY A 21 8.10 4.21 -19.26
C GLY A 21 7.26 5.41 -19.71
N SER A 22 6.30 5.18 -20.61
CA SER A 22 5.44 6.24 -21.19
C SER A 22 4.26 6.58 -20.27
N ALA A 23 4.54 6.86 -18.99
CA ALA A 23 3.50 7.04 -17.98
C ALA A 23 2.51 8.15 -18.37
N HIS A 24 1.22 7.82 -18.34
CA HIS A 24 0.18 8.78 -18.66
C HIS A 24 0.15 9.95 -17.66
N GLY A 25 -0.24 11.14 -18.12
CA GLY A 25 -0.23 12.35 -17.29
C GLY A 25 -1.14 12.28 -16.06
N SER A 26 -2.21 11.49 -16.12
CA SER A 26 -3.18 11.31 -15.03
C SER A 26 -2.58 10.69 -13.77
N TRP A 27 -1.43 10.03 -13.86
CA TRP A 27 -0.72 9.49 -12.71
C TRP A 27 -0.15 10.56 -11.78
N PHE A 28 0.07 11.79 -12.27
CA PHE A 28 0.84 12.81 -11.57
C PHE A 28 -0.06 13.89 -10.95
N VAL A 29 -0.63 13.56 -9.79
CA VAL A 29 -1.53 14.46 -9.05
C VAL A 29 -0.72 15.33 -8.07
N LYS A 30 -0.60 16.63 -8.34
CA LYS A 30 0.21 17.57 -7.53
C LYS A 30 -0.21 17.66 -6.06
N ASP A 31 -1.50 17.47 -5.80
CA ASP A 31 -2.10 17.47 -4.47
C ASP A 31 -1.99 16.12 -3.74
N ALA A 32 -1.36 15.11 -4.36
CA ALA A 32 -0.97 13.89 -3.66
C ALA A 32 0.13 14.19 -2.63
N ASP A 33 0.13 13.42 -1.55
CA ASP A 33 1.13 13.53 -0.49
C ASP A 33 2.40 12.81 -0.91
N VAL A 34 2.27 11.68 -1.59
CA VAL A 34 3.38 10.89 -2.14
C VAL A 34 3.03 10.36 -3.54
N CYS A 35 4.03 10.33 -4.43
CA CYS A 35 3.93 9.70 -5.74
C CYS A 35 5.05 8.66 -5.89
N PHE A 36 4.68 7.39 -5.94
CA PHE A 36 5.59 6.28 -6.14
C PHE A 36 5.81 6.01 -7.63
N VAL A 37 7.06 5.94 -8.05
CA VAL A 37 7.44 5.69 -9.44
C VAL A 37 8.34 4.46 -9.55
N PRO A 38 8.25 3.70 -10.67
CA PRO A 38 8.97 2.45 -10.78
C PRO A 38 10.40 2.60 -11.29
N SER A 39 10.74 3.72 -11.94
CA SER A 39 12.01 3.87 -12.65
C SER A 39 12.40 5.33 -12.89
N ASP A 40 13.67 5.58 -13.21
CA ASP A 40 14.18 6.92 -13.53
C ASP A 40 13.47 7.59 -14.71
N PRO A 41 13.13 6.89 -15.82
CA PRO A 41 12.32 7.47 -16.89
C PRO A 41 10.99 8.05 -16.38
N VAL A 42 10.24 7.28 -15.60
CA VAL A 42 8.95 7.74 -15.07
C VAL A 42 9.14 8.87 -14.06
N ARG A 43 10.21 8.82 -13.25
CA ARG A 43 10.58 9.92 -12.35
C ARG A 43 10.82 11.23 -13.11
N ARG A 44 11.45 11.19 -14.29
CA ARG A 44 11.65 12.37 -15.13
C ARG A 44 10.33 12.92 -15.66
N VAL A 45 9.42 12.04 -16.09
CA VAL A 45 8.06 12.45 -16.51
C VAL A 45 7.31 13.09 -15.35
N ALA A 46 7.36 12.51 -14.14
CA ALA A 46 6.72 13.09 -12.97
C ALA A 46 7.20 14.53 -12.69
N LYS A 47 8.52 14.74 -12.76
CA LYS A 47 9.12 16.07 -12.61
C LYS A 47 8.70 17.03 -13.72
N SER A 48 8.72 16.61 -14.98
CA SER A 48 8.32 17.46 -16.11
C SER A 48 6.84 17.84 -16.07
N ARG A 49 6.00 17.04 -15.40
CA ARG A 49 4.59 17.34 -15.12
C ARG A 49 4.36 18.21 -13.87
N GLY A 50 5.44 18.61 -13.19
CA GLY A 50 5.40 19.55 -12.07
C GLY A 50 5.18 18.91 -10.69
N MET A 51 5.45 17.61 -10.54
CA MET A 51 5.49 16.99 -9.21
C MET A 51 6.71 17.49 -8.42
N ALA A 52 6.49 17.91 -7.18
CA ALA A 52 7.56 18.32 -6.28
C ALA A 52 8.51 17.14 -5.98
N SER A 53 9.82 17.37 -6.11
CA SER A 53 10.83 16.29 -5.93
C SER A 53 10.74 15.60 -4.57
N ALA A 54 10.35 16.32 -3.50
CA ALA A 54 10.19 15.77 -2.16
C ALA A 54 9.05 14.72 -2.07
N LYS A 55 8.03 14.85 -2.92
CA LYS A 55 6.86 13.96 -2.98
C LYS A 55 7.10 12.70 -3.82
N ILE A 56 8.14 12.68 -4.66
CA ILE A 56 8.42 11.55 -5.54
C ILE A 56 9.30 10.53 -4.82
N LYS A 57 8.83 9.28 -4.72
CA LYS A 57 9.57 8.14 -4.14
C LYS A 57 9.75 7.05 -5.19
N GLN A 58 10.96 6.53 -5.35
CA GLN A 58 11.26 5.52 -6.36
C GLN A 58 11.60 4.19 -5.68
N TYR A 59 10.65 3.27 -5.66
CA TYR A 59 10.80 1.95 -5.02
C TYR A 59 10.63 0.78 -5.99
N GLY A 60 10.44 1.05 -7.28
CA GLY A 60 10.12 0.02 -8.27
C GLY A 60 8.63 -0.26 -8.38
N LEU A 61 8.28 -1.29 -9.16
CA LEU A 61 6.89 -1.75 -9.24
C LEU A 61 6.50 -2.53 -7.98
N PRO A 62 5.27 -2.35 -7.49
CA PRO A 62 4.78 -3.18 -6.39
C PRO A 62 4.64 -4.63 -6.87
N VAL A 63 5.42 -5.53 -6.29
CA VAL A 63 5.34 -6.97 -6.55
C VAL A 63 4.78 -7.65 -5.31
N ARG A 64 3.87 -8.62 -5.50
CA ARG A 64 3.34 -9.45 -4.40
C ARG A 64 4.50 -10.16 -3.70
N ARG A 65 4.48 -10.19 -2.36
CA ARG A 65 5.56 -10.77 -1.54
C ARG A 65 5.90 -12.21 -1.90
N ALA A 66 4.93 -13.01 -2.34
CA ALA A 66 5.15 -14.39 -2.78
C ALA A 66 6.11 -14.51 -3.99
N PHE A 67 6.29 -13.44 -4.76
CA PHE A 67 7.22 -13.38 -5.88
C PHE A 67 8.57 -12.75 -5.50
N TRP A 68 8.77 -12.37 -4.23
CA TRP A 68 10.06 -11.83 -3.76
C TRP A 68 11.07 -12.93 -3.50
N THR A 69 10.61 -14.10 -3.09
CA THR A 69 11.42 -15.29 -2.87
C THR A 69 11.49 -16.11 -4.15
N MET A 70 12.42 -15.77 -5.03
CA MET A 70 12.87 -16.73 -6.04
C MET A 70 13.74 -17.77 -5.33
N GLY A 71 13.12 -18.85 -4.83
CA GLY A 71 13.85 -20.08 -4.52
C GLY A 71 14.00 -20.53 -3.06
N GLU A 72 13.00 -20.39 -2.18
CA GLU A 72 13.02 -21.16 -0.92
C GLU A 72 11.76 -22.03 -0.73
N GLU A 73 12.02 -23.31 -0.97
CA GLU A 73 11.35 -24.56 -0.60
C GLU A 73 10.17 -25.12 -1.42
N PRO A 74 10.23 -26.43 -1.78
CA PRO A 74 9.16 -27.13 -2.49
C PRO A 74 7.84 -27.01 -1.74
N LYS A 75 6.72 -27.11 -2.47
CA LYS A 75 5.41 -27.50 -1.91
C LYS A 75 5.66 -28.67 -0.95
N GLN A 76 5.74 -28.41 0.36
CA GLN A 76 5.79 -29.46 1.34
C GLN A 76 4.47 -30.18 1.22
N VAL A 77 4.51 -31.34 0.56
CA VAL A 77 3.44 -32.31 0.57
C VAL A 77 3.12 -32.54 2.03
N LEU A 78 1.87 -32.25 2.41
CA LEU A 78 1.31 -32.45 3.74
C LEU A 78 1.58 -33.89 4.22
N ALA A 79 2.74 -34.14 4.83
CA ALA A 79 3.00 -35.36 5.55
C ALA A 79 2.18 -35.28 6.84
N LYS A 80 1.03 -35.95 6.82
CA LYS A 80 0.13 -36.11 7.95
C LYS A 80 0.81 -36.98 9.01
N THR A 81 1.61 -36.38 9.89
CA THR A 81 2.04 -37.01 11.13
C THR A 81 1.51 -36.17 12.30
N PRO A 82 0.78 -36.75 13.27
CA PRO A 82 0.23 -35.96 14.36
C PRO A 82 1.37 -35.46 15.27
N LEU A 83 1.60 -34.15 15.32
CA LEU A 83 2.51 -33.55 16.29
C LEU A 83 1.99 -33.72 17.72
N SER A 84 2.90 -33.97 18.67
CA SER A 84 2.56 -34.03 20.09
C SER A 84 2.02 -32.67 20.59
N LYS A 85 1.12 -32.67 21.59
CA LYS A 85 0.51 -31.43 22.13
C LYS A 85 1.53 -30.38 22.57
N LYS A 86 2.70 -30.82 23.05
CA LYS A 86 3.81 -29.95 23.47
C LYS A 86 4.48 -29.27 22.27
N ALA A 87 4.76 -30.02 21.21
CA ALA A 87 5.32 -29.47 19.97
C ALA A 87 4.36 -28.49 19.29
N LEU A 88 3.04 -28.75 19.34
CA LEU A 88 2.04 -27.82 18.82
C LEU A 88 2.01 -26.49 19.60
N ALA A 89 2.16 -26.55 20.93
CA ALA A 89 2.18 -25.35 21.77
C ALA A 89 3.45 -24.50 21.53
N GLU A 90 4.62 -25.15 21.44
CA GLU A 90 5.90 -24.49 21.14
C GLU A 90 5.88 -23.85 19.74
N GLN A 91 5.38 -24.58 18.74
CA GLN A 91 5.25 -24.08 17.36
C GLN A 91 4.25 -22.91 17.26
N LYS A 92 3.17 -22.94 18.06
CA LYS A 92 2.21 -21.83 18.14
C LYS A 92 2.82 -20.59 18.78
N ALA A 93 3.56 -20.73 19.88
CA ALA A 93 4.25 -19.62 20.55
C ALA A 93 5.33 -18.98 19.66
N GLN A 94 6.09 -19.80 18.92
CA GLN A 94 7.05 -19.32 17.92
C GLN A 94 6.37 -18.58 16.77
N ALA A 95 5.26 -19.10 16.24
CA ALA A 95 4.49 -18.44 15.20
C ALA A 95 3.89 -17.11 15.68
N GLU A 96 3.42 -17.04 16.92
CA GLU A 96 2.84 -15.84 17.53
C GLU A 96 3.91 -14.75 17.74
N THR A 97 5.11 -15.13 18.20
CA THR A 97 6.27 -14.23 18.32
C THR A 97 6.69 -13.70 16.94
N ALA A 98 6.84 -14.58 15.95
CA ALA A 98 7.20 -14.19 14.58
C ALA A 98 6.15 -13.28 13.92
N LEU A 99 4.85 -13.47 14.25
CA LEU A 99 3.79 -12.60 13.77
C LEU A 99 3.88 -11.19 14.37
N VAL A 100 4.20 -11.07 15.67
CA VAL A 100 4.41 -9.79 16.35
C VAL A 100 5.59 -9.02 15.74
N GLU A 101 6.73 -9.67 15.56
CA GLU A 101 7.92 -9.07 14.92
C GLU A 101 7.62 -8.63 13.48
N LYS A 102 6.93 -9.48 12.70
CA LYS A 102 6.54 -9.16 11.32
C LYS A 102 5.55 -8.00 11.26
N LYS A 103 4.64 -7.88 12.23
CA LYS A 103 3.71 -6.76 12.35
C LYS A 103 4.45 -5.45 12.68
N ALA A 104 5.39 -5.47 13.62
CA ALA A 104 6.21 -4.31 13.96
C ALA A 104 7.05 -3.81 12.76
N LEU A 105 7.62 -4.74 11.98
CA LEU A 105 8.31 -4.40 10.74
C LEU A 105 7.37 -3.78 9.71
N ALA A 106 6.18 -4.35 9.53
CA ALA A 106 5.18 -3.81 8.60
C ALA A 106 4.69 -2.41 9.01
N GLU A 107 4.52 -2.14 10.30
CA GLU A 107 4.14 -0.83 10.83
C GLU A 107 5.25 0.22 10.62
N THR A 108 6.52 -0.18 10.80
CA THR A 108 7.68 0.67 10.52
C THR A 108 7.76 1.01 9.03
N GLN A 109 7.59 0.00 8.17
CA GLN A 109 7.57 0.18 6.72
C GLN A 109 6.39 1.04 6.26
N ALA A 110 5.20 0.82 6.81
CA ALA A 110 4.01 1.63 6.53
C ALA A 110 4.26 3.10 6.89
N SER A 111 4.80 3.37 8.09
CA SER A 111 5.16 4.72 8.52
C SER A 111 6.15 5.40 7.59
N ALA A 112 7.18 4.66 7.15
CA ALA A 112 8.18 5.16 6.19
C ALA A 112 7.57 5.48 4.81
N LEU A 113 6.43 4.88 4.47
CA LEU A 113 5.66 5.15 3.25
C LEU A 113 4.61 6.26 3.42
N GLY A 114 4.47 6.84 4.62
CA GLY A 114 3.42 7.82 4.95
C GLY A 114 2.05 7.19 5.19
N VAL A 115 2.01 5.86 5.40
CA VAL A 115 0.80 5.14 5.81
C VAL A 115 0.73 5.14 7.34
N MET A 116 -0.40 5.59 7.89
CA MET A 116 -0.58 5.65 9.35
C MET A 116 -0.76 4.25 9.95
N PRO A 117 0.12 3.81 10.87
CA PRO A 117 -0.07 2.55 11.59
C PRO A 117 -1.40 2.53 12.34
N GLY A 118 -2.07 1.37 12.37
CA GLY A 118 -3.34 1.20 13.08
C GLY A 118 -4.58 1.82 12.41
N LYS A 119 -4.42 2.54 11.28
CA LYS A 119 -5.55 3.01 10.47
C LYS A 119 -5.83 2.04 9.31
N LYS A 120 -7.10 1.90 8.93
CA LYS A 120 -7.48 1.16 7.71
C LYS A 120 -6.89 1.88 6.49
N THR A 121 -6.27 1.13 5.59
CA THR A 121 -5.70 1.65 4.34
C THR A 121 -6.46 1.06 3.17
N VAL A 122 -6.87 1.90 2.22
CA VAL A 122 -7.58 1.48 1.00
C VAL A 122 -6.70 1.80 -0.20
N LEU A 123 -6.52 0.80 -1.07
CA LEU A 123 -5.88 0.97 -2.36
C LEU A 123 -6.96 0.95 -3.44
N VAL A 124 -7.14 2.07 -4.13
CA VAL A 124 -8.03 2.17 -5.28
C VAL A 124 -7.18 2.10 -6.54
N ILE A 125 -7.50 1.16 -7.43
CA ILE A 125 -6.81 0.96 -8.70
C ILE A 125 -7.81 1.19 -9.82
N GLY A 126 -7.50 2.14 -10.71
CA GLY A 126 -8.24 2.40 -11.94
C GLY A 126 -7.72 1.61 -13.12
N GLY A 127 -8.56 1.40 -14.13
CA GLY A 127 -8.11 1.00 -15.46
C GLY A 127 -7.37 2.14 -16.18
N GLY A 128 -6.58 1.80 -17.20
CA GLY A 128 -5.95 2.79 -18.10
C GLY A 128 -6.98 3.65 -18.85
N ASP A 129 -6.53 4.78 -19.40
CA ASP A 129 -7.32 5.73 -20.21
C ASP A 129 -8.53 6.40 -19.52
N GLY A 130 -8.57 6.41 -18.19
CA GLY A 130 -9.67 7.03 -17.44
C GLY A 130 -10.99 6.27 -17.57
N VAL A 131 -10.93 4.99 -17.95
CA VAL A 131 -12.12 4.15 -18.10
C VAL A 131 -12.64 3.75 -16.72
N GLY A 132 -13.85 4.19 -16.39
CA GLY A 132 -14.58 3.80 -15.19
C GLY A 132 -15.03 4.97 -14.32
N LYS A 133 -15.90 4.68 -13.36
CA LYS A 133 -16.49 5.65 -12.41
C LYS A 133 -15.70 5.70 -11.11
N LEU A 134 -14.38 5.93 -11.22
CA LEU A 134 -13.47 5.88 -10.07
C LEU A 134 -13.82 6.92 -9.01
N ASP A 135 -14.23 8.10 -9.45
CA ASP A 135 -14.80 9.15 -8.61
C ASP A 135 -15.95 8.62 -7.73
N GLN A 136 -16.95 7.97 -8.35
CA GLN A 136 -18.11 7.41 -7.66
C GLN A 136 -17.70 6.27 -6.73
N ILE A 137 -16.78 5.40 -7.18
CA ILE A 137 -16.28 4.28 -6.37
C ILE A 137 -15.55 4.81 -5.13
N VAL A 138 -14.67 5.81 -5.29
CA VAL A 138 -13.93 6.40 -4.17
C VAL A 138 -14.89 7.05 -3.18
N GLU A 139 -15.86 7.82 -3.66
CA GLU A 139 -16.80 8.53 -2.79
C GLU A 139 -17.70 7.58 -2.00
N GLU A 140 -18.27 6.56 -2.66
CA GLU A 140 -19.08 5.55 -1.98
C GLU A 140 -18.24 4.67 -1.04
N THR A 141 -16.99 4.38 -1.39
CA THR A 141 -16.06 3.67 -0.50
C THR A 141 -15.75 4.50 0.75
N ALA A 142 -15.45 5.80 0.59
CA ALA A 142 -15.20 6.71 1.70
C ALA A 142 -16.41 6.83 2.61
N LYS A 143 -17.61 7.00 2.04
CA LYS A 143 -18.88 7.04 2.77
C LYS A 143 -19.13 5.76 3.56
N THR A 144 -18.94 4.60 2.95
CA THR A 144 -19.12 3.30 3.61
C THR A 144 -18.14 3.13 4.78
N LEU A 145 -16.87 3.47 4.58
CA LEU A 145 -15.84 3.31 5.61
C LEU A 145 -16.00 4.29 6.77
N SER A 146 -16.56 5.47 6.52
CA SER A 146 -16.88 6.46 7.56
C SER A 146 -18.00 6.00 8.50
N ALA A 147 -18.87 5.09 8.05
CA ALA A 147 -19.90 4.51 8.88
C ALA A 147 -19.34 3.48 9.89
N ASP A 148 -18.27 2.76 9.50
CA ASP A 148 -17.66 1.68 10.30
C ASP A 148 -16.49 2.13 11.19
N CYS A 149 -16.04 3.38 11.06
CA CYS A 149 -14.93 3.95 11.82
C CYS A 149 -15.29 5.39 12.19
N PRO A 150 -15.36 5.76 13.49
CA PRO A 150 -15.70 7.12 13.88
C PRO A 150 -14.63 8.09 13.34
N GLY A 151 -15.04 8.86 12.33
CA GLY A 151 -14.24 9.86 11.63
C GLY A 151 -14.92 10.18 10.30
N GLU A 152 -15.15 11.46 10.01
CA GLU A 152 -15.78 11.87 8.75
C GLU A 152 -14.94 11.39 7.56
N GLY A 153 -15.55 10.57 6.69
CA GLY A 153 -14.96 10.19 5.42
C GLY A 153 -14.86 11.42 4.52
N GLN A 154 -13.70 11.62 3.90
CA GLN A 154 -13.39 12.74 3.01
C GLN A 154 -12.95 12.26 1.63
#